data_AF-A0A2N2SKG1-F1
#
_entry.id   AF-A0A2N2SKG1-F1
#
_cell.length_a   1.000
_cell.length_b   1.000
_cell.length_c   1.000
_cell.angle_alpha   90.00
_cell.angle_beta   90.00
_cell.angle_gamma   90.00
#
_symmetry.space_group_name_H-M   'P 1'
#
loop_
_entity.id
_entity.type
_entity.pdbx_description
1 polymer ?
#
loop_
_entity_poly.entity_id
_entity_poly.type
_entity_poly.pdbx_seq_one_letter_code
_entity_poly.pdbx_strand_id
1 'polypeptide(L)'
;MRNDKVEDRYNKETVTRSLRQIACAAALAGVTLIAGAHGDVTPQAVDVSTLKPLGKDWLVSNPYRKDKEAIRIGDSAYNQNCARCHGLGAVSGGIAPDLRYLPEGDEGDEIFMQRIRDGASRGGRVYMPPFEGILPQEAMWSIRAWLETVREE
;
A
#
# COMPACT_ATOMS: atom_id res chain seq x y z
N MET A 1 3.41 -46.05 -49.73
CA MET A 1 1.98 -45.67 -49.74
C MET A 1 1.28 -45.67 -48.37
N ARG A 2 1.48 -46.63 -47.45
CA ARG A 2 0.93 -46.54 -46.08
C ARG A 2 1.79 -45.68 -45.13
N ASN A 3 3.13 -45.74 -45.24
CA ASN A 3 4.04 -44.94 -44.40
C ASN A 3 3.98 -43.43 -44.70
N ASP A 4 3.92 -43.04 -45.98
CA ASP A 4 3.95 -41.62 -46.39
C ASP A 4 2.76 -40.82 -45.84
N LYS A 5 1.60 -41.47 -45.69
CA LYS A 5 0.41 -40.85 -45.08
C LYS A 5 0.54 -40.69 -43.57
N VAL A 6 1.29 -41.56 -42.90
CA VAL A 6 1.51 -41.51 -41.45
C VAL A 6 2.51 -40.41 -41.11
N GLU A 7 3.58 -40.26 -41.90
CA GLU A 7 4.56 -39.18 -41.74
C GLU A 7 3.96 -37.80 -42.02
N ASP A 8 3.13 -37.65 -43.06
CA ASP A 8 2.43 -36.39 -43.36
C ASP A 8 1.46 -35.98 -42.22
N ARG A 9 0.74 -36.95 -41.64
CA ARG A 9 -0.13 -36.71 -40.48
C ARG A 9 0.67 -36.33 -39.23
N TYR A 10 1.78 -37.01 -38.97
CA TYR A 10 2.67 -36.71 -37.83
C TYR A 10 3.31 -35.31 -37.93
N ASN A 11 3.75 -34.93 -39.13
CA ASN A 11 4.32 -33.60 -39.36
C ASN A 11 3.26 -32.48 -39.21
N LYS A 12 2.03 -32.70 -39.69
CA LYS A 12 0.92 -31.75 -39.52
C LYS A 12 0.54 -31.57 -38.05
N GLU A 13 0.48 -32.65 -37.28
CA GLU A 13 0.20 -32.60 -35.83
C GLU A 13 1.33 -31.92 -35.05
N THR A 14 2.59 -32.17 -35.41
CA THR A 14 3.76 -31.53 -34.79
C THR A 14 3.77 -30.02 -35.07
N VAL A 15 3.52 -29.61 -36.31
CA VAL A 15 3.45 -28.19 -36.69
C VAL A 15 2.28 -27.48 -36.00
N THR A 16 1.09 -28.10 -35.98
CA THR A 16 -0.07 -27.51 -35.28
C THR A 16 0.14 -27.43 -33.77
N ARG A 17 0.85 -28.38 -33.14
CA ARG A 17 1.21 -28.30 -31.72
C ARG A 17 2.18 -27.16 -31.45
N SER A 18 3.23 -27.02 -32.25
CA SER A 18 4.20 -25.92 -32.12
C SER A 18 3.55 -24.55 -32.32
N LEU A 19 2.67 -24.41 -33.32
CA LEU A 19 1.92 -23.16 -33.55
C LEU A 19 1.01 -22.80 -32.38
N ARG A 20 0.32 -23.78 -31.78
CA ARG A 20 -0.50 -23.55 -30.57
C ARG A 20 0.36 -23.11 -29.38
N GLN A 21 1.52 -23.72 -29.19
CA GLN A 21 2.45 -23.35 -28.12
C GLN A 21 2.98 -21.92 -28.30
N ILE A 22 3.35 -21.54 -29.53
CA ILE A 22 3.79 -20.18 -29.84
C ILE A 22 2.66 -19.17 -29.62
N ALA A 23 1.43 -19.47 -30.06
CA ALA A 23 0.28 -18.61 -29.86
C ALA A 23 -0.04 -18.40 -28.37
N CYS A 24 -0.02 -19.46 -27.55
CA CYS A 24 -0.21 -19.35 -26.11
C CYS A 24 0.89 -18.52 -25.44
N ALA A 25 2.16 -18.71 -25.83
CA ALA A 25 3.28 -17.94 -25.28
C ALA A 25 3.18 -16.45 -25.64
N ALA A 26 2.81 -16.13 -26.88
CA ALA A 26 2.59 -14.76 -27.32
C ALA A 26 1.42 -14.09 -26.60
N ALA A 27 0.33 -14.83 -26.36
CA ALA A 27 -0.81 -14.33 -25.58
C ALA A 27 -0.43 -14.02 -24.12
N LEU A 28 0.33 -14.91 -23.46
CA LEU A 28 0.82 -14.69 -22.09
C LEU A 28 1.79 -13.50 -22.01
N ALA A 29 2.68 -13.34 -22.99
CA ALA A 29 3.59 -12.21 -23.06
C ALA A 29 2.87 -10.87 -23.37
N GLY A 30 1.77 -10.90 -24.12
CA GLY A 30 0.97 -9.70 -24.39
C GLY A 30 0.24 -9.17 -23.15
N VAL A 31 -0.17 -10.05 -22.23
CA VAL A 31 -0.92 -9.68 -21.01
C VAL A 31 -0.07 -8.87 -20.03
N THR A 32 1.25 -9.08 -19.98
CA THR A 32 2.13 -8.34 -19.05
C THR A 32 2.27 -6.86 -19.41
N LEU A 33 2.11 -6.49 -20.69
CA LEU A 33 2.18 -5.09 -21.16
C LEU A 33 0.96 -4.25 -20.76
N ILE A 34 -0.14 -4.89 -20.34
CA ILE A 34 -1.39 -4.25 -19.93
C ILE A 34 -1.55 -4.25 -18.40
N ALA A 35 -0.64 -4.89 -17.68
CA ALA A 35 -0.63 -4.88 -16.23
C ALA A 35 -0.09 -3.53 -15.74
N GLY A 36 -1.00 -2.60 -15.42
CA GLY A 36 -0.69 -1.35 -14.72
C GLY A 36 -0.26 -1.62 -13.28
N ALA A 37 0.94 -2.19 -13.08
CA ALA A 37 1.48 -2.53 -11.76
C ALA A 37 1.97 -1.32 -10.97
N HIS A 38 2.04 -0.15 -11.62
CA HIS A 38 2.25 1.12 -10.93
C HIS A 38 0.87 1.67 -10.56
N GLY A 39 0.44 1.40 -9.33
CA GLY A 39 -0.76 2.01 -8.77
C GLY A 39 -0.67 3.54 -8.78
N ASP A 40 -1.82 4.21 -8.67
CA ASP A 40 -1.87 5.66 -8.58
C ASP A 40 -0.98 6.15 -7.42
N VAL A 41 -0.19 7.19 -7.66
CA VAL A 41 0.66 7.82 -6.63
C VAL A 41 -0.14 8.79 -5.75
N THR A 42 -1.43 8.94 -6.00
CA THR A 42 -2.35 9.65 -5.10
C THR A 42 -2.56 8.85 -3.79
N PRO A 43 -2.72 9.53 -2.64
CA PRO A 43 -3.18 8.89 -1.42
C PRO A 43 -4.43 8.05 -1.65
N GLN A 44 -4.44 6.85 -1.11
CA GLN A 44 -5.56 5.92 -1.22
C GLN A 44 -6.58 6.23 -0.14
N ALA A 45 -7.86 6.29 -0.53
CA ALA A 45 -8.96 6.50 0.40
C ALA A 45 -9.01 5.38 1.45
N VAL A 46 -9.27 5.75 2.70
CA VAL A 46 -9.39 4.82 3.82
C VAL A 46 -10.84 4.75 4.25
N ASP A 47 -11.44 3.56 4.21
CA ASP A 47 -12.78 3.32 4.73
C ASP A 47 -12.75 3.28 6.25
N VAL A 48 -13.37 4.29 6.88
CA VAL A 48 -13.47 4.45 8.33
C VAL A 48 -14.92 4.29 8.82
N SER A 49 -15.82 3.81 7.97
CA SER A 49 -17.26 3.72 8.27
C SER A 49 -17.61 2.82 9.46
N THR A 50 -16.73 1.90 9.83
CA THR A 50 -16.88 0.99 10.98
C THR A 50 -16.34 1.58 12.29
N LEU A 51 -15.62 2.71 12.23
CA LEU A 51 -15.08 3.38 13.41
C LEU A 51 -16.10 4.31 14.05
N LYS A 52 -15.95 4.54 15.36
CA LYS A 52 -16.72 5.58 16.05
C LYS A 52 -16.39 6.95 15.43
N PRO A 53 -17.35 7.66 14.82
CA PRO A 53 -17.07 8.93 14.17
C PRO A 53 -16.51 9.96 15.15
N LEU A 54 -15.59 10.79 14.66
CA LEU A 54 -15.01 11.90 15.39
C LEU A 54 -15.64 13.22 14.94
N GLY A 55 -15.41 14.26 15.74
CA GLY A 55 -15.87 15.60 15.44
C GLY A 55 -15.03 16.27 14.35
N LYS A 56 -15.44 17.50 14.00
CA LYS A 56 -14.66 18.38 13.12
C LYS A 56 -13.38 18.89 13.78
N ASP A 57 -13.39 18.98 15.10
CA ASP A 57 -12.27 19.47 15.87
C ASP A 57 -11.19 18.38 15.99
N TRP A 58 -9.94 18.80 15.86
CA TRP A 58 -8.80 17.93 16.03
C TRP A 58 -8.65 17.54 17.50
N LEU A 59 -8.61 16.24 17.74
CA LEU A 59 -8.28 15.68 19.04
C LEU A 59 -6.77 15.76 19.26
N VAL A 60 -6.35 15.83 20.52
CA VAL A 60 -4.93 15.90 20.90
C VAL A 60 -4.35 14.54 21.31
N SER A 61 -5.23 13.57 21.62
CA SER A 61 -4.86 12.23 22.04
C SER A 61 -5.59 11.19 21.21
N ASN A 62 -4.96 10.06 20.97
CA ASN A 62 -5.52 8.98 20.16
C ASN A 62 -6.78 8.36 20.80
N PRO A 63 -7.98 8.56 20.22
CA PRO A 63 -9.23 8.02 20.78
C PRO A 63 -9.41 6.52 20.51
N TYR A 64 -8.59 5.93 19.63
CA TYR A 64 -8.71 4.54 19.18
C TYR A 64 -7.60 3.63 19.71
N ARG A 65 -6.88 4.07 20.74
CA ARG A 65 -5.83 3.28 21.39
C ARG A 65 -6.39 1.92 21.81
N LYS A 66 -5.71 0.84 21.38
CA LYS A 66 -6.09 -0.57 21.62
C LYS A 66 -7.43 -1.02 20.99
N ASP A 67 -8.07 -0.19 20.16
CA ASP A 67 -9.25 -0.61 19.40
C ASP A 67 -8.83 -1.54 18.26
N LYS A 68 -9.34 -2.77 18.26
CA LYS A 68 -8.94 -3.80 17.28
C LYS A 68 -9.33 -3.46 15.85
N GLU A 69 -10.47 -2.81 15.66
CA GLU A 69 -10.93 -2.44 14.32
C GLU A 69 -10.12 -1.26 13.78
N ALA A 70 -9.83 -0.26 14.63
CA ALA A 70 -8.95 0.83 14.25
C ALA A 70 -7.53 0.35 13.95
N ILE A 71 -6.98 -0.59 14.72
CA ILE A 71 -5.67 -1.18 14.43
C ILE A 71 -5.69 -1.91 13.08
N ARG A 72 -6.74 -2.70 12.79
CA ARG A 72 -6.89 -3.41 11.51
C ARG A 72 -6.96 -2.44 10.32
N ILE A 73 -7.74 -1.37 10.44
CA ILE A 73 -7.84 -0.33 9.42
C ILE A 73 -6.51 0.42 9.29
N GLY A 74 -5.87 0.74 10.42
CA GLY A 74 -4.57 1.39 10.50
C GLY A 74 -3.47 0.66 9.77
N ASP A 75 -3.36 -0.66 9.94
CA ASP A 75 -2.42 -1.51 9.21
C ASP A 75 -2.59 -1.38 7.69
N SER A 76 -3.84 -1.51 7.23
CA SER A 76 -4.16 -1.39 5.80
C SER A 76 -3.87 0.02 5.27
N ALA A 77 -4.31 1.05 5.99
CA ALA A 77 -4.11 2.45 5.64
C ALA A 77 -2.62 2.82 5.59
N TYR A 78 -1.83 2.35 6.56
CA TYR A 78 -0.39 2.54 6.61
C TYR A 78 0.31 1.90 5.40
N ASN A 79 -0.03 0.64 5.10
CA ASN A 79 0.59 -0.08 3.97
C ASN A 79 0.29 0.59 2.63
N GLN A 80 -0.88 1.20 2.48
CA GLN A 80 -1.29 1.89 1.25
C GLN A 80 -0.68 3.29 1.11
N ASN A 81 -0.53 4.04 2.22
CA ASN A 81 -0.21 5.47 2.17
C ASN A 81 1.20 5.83 2.68
N CYS A 82 1.81 5.00 3.54
CA CYS A 82 3.01 5.37 4.30
C CYS A 82 4.21 4.47 3.99
N ALA A 83 3.96 3.17 3.79
CA ALA A 83 5.01 2.15 3.72
C ALA A 83 6.01 2.35 2.57
N ARG A 84 5.64 3.06 1.51
CA ARG A 84 6.56 3.39 0.41
C ARG A 84 7.78 4.20 0.86
N CYS A 85 7.63 5.05 1.89
CA CYS A 85 8.69 5.91 2.40
C CYS A 85 9.19 5.46 3.77
N HIS A 86 8.27 5.06 4.65
CA HIS A 86 8.56 4.66 6.03
C HIS A 86 8.78 3.14 6.18
N GLY A 87 8.66 2.38 5.09
CA GLY A 87 8.89 0.94 5.04
C GLY A 87 7.69 0.08 5.48
N LEU A 88 7.69 -1.17 5.04
CA LEU A 88 6.67 -2.16 5.42
C LEU A 88 6.77 -2.44 6.92
N GLY A 89 5.63 -2.53 7.62
CA GLY A 89 5.63 -2.71 9.07
C GLY A 89 6.30 -1.57 9.84
N ALA A 90 6.40 -0.37 9.25
CA ALA A 90 7.13 0.78 9.78
C ALA A 90 8.65 0.62 9.91
N VAL A 91 9.22 -0.46 9.37
CA VAL A 91 10.67 -0.70 9.33
C VAL A 91 11.29 0.08 8.18
N SER A 92 11.91 1.22 8.48
CA SER A 92 12.43 2.09 7.42
C SER A 92 13.69 1.53 6.74
N GLY A 93 13.75 1.71 5.42
CA GLY A 93 14.95 1.46 4.60
C GLY A 93 15.89 2.67 4.47
N GLY A 94 15.65 3.75 5.22
CA GLY A 94 16.49 4.96 5.22
C GLY A 94 16.00 6.11 4.32
N ILE A 95 14.84 5.97 3.68
CA ILE A 95 14.22 7.05 2.88
C ILE A 95 13.56 8.10 3.78
N ALA A 96 12.80 7.64 4.78
CA ALA A 96 12.15 8.47 5.78
C ALA A 96 12.41 7.89 7.20
N PRO A 97 12.08 8.59 8.29
CA PRO A 97 12.27 8.06 9.65
C PRO A 97 11.53 6.73 9.88
N ASP A 98 12.12 5.85 10.69
CA ASP A 98 11.46 4.62 11.18
C ASP A 98 10.42 5.01 12.24
N LEU A 99 9.15 4.72 11.96
CA LEU A 99 8.03 5.19 12.79
C LEU A 99 7.79 4.33 14.03
N ARG A 100 8.48 3.19 14.15
CA ARG A 100 8.42 2.36 15.36
C ARG A 100 9.07 3.04 16.56
N TYR A 101 9.88 4.07 16.35
CA TYR A 101 10.53 4.84 17.40
C TYR A 101 9.80 6.14 17.75
N LEU A 102 8.56 6.31 17.31
CA LEU A 102 7.73 7.41 17.82
C LEU A 102 7.54 7.27 19.34
N PRO A 103 7.55 8.37 20.11
CA PRO A 103 7.22 8.33 21.53
C PRO A 103 5.85 7.70 21.79
N GLU A 104 5.67 7.16 22.99
CA GLU A 104 4.36 6.64 23.41
C GLU A 104 3.42 7.75 23.85
N GLY A 105 2.13 7.42 23.89
CA GLY A 105 1.12 8.30 24.48
C GLY A 105 1.00 9.64 23.75
N ASP A 106 0.59 10.64 24.52
CA ASP A 106 0.21 11.96 24.02
C ASP A 106 1.39 12.71 23.36
N GLU A 107 2.62 12.49 23.82
CA GLU A 107 3.82 13.09 23.19
C GLU A 107 3.98 12.61 21.74
N GLY A 108 3.87 11.30 21.51
CA GLY A 108 3.94 10.76 20.16
C GLY A 108 2.69 11.05 19.34
N ASP A 109 1.53 11.21 19.99
CA ASP A 109 0.28 11.59 19.32
C ASP A 109 0.40 13.01 18.74
N GLU A 110 0.94 13.97 19.50
CA GLU A 110 1.19 15.34 19.03
C GLU A 110 2.15 15.35 17.84
N ILE A 111 3.29 14.67 17.95
CA ILE A 111 4.29 14.59 16.88
C ILE A 111 3.70 13.94 15.63
N PHE A 112 3.03 12.79 15.79
CA PHE A 112 2.42 12.07 14.67
C PHE A 112 1.37 12.93 13.98
N MET A 113 0.48 13.55 14.76
CA MET A 113 -0.65 14.29 14.22
C MET A 113 -0.23 15.58 13.53
N GLN A 114 0.75 16.29 14.07
CA GLN A 114 1.36 17.42 13.37
C GLN A 114 2.01 16.98 12.05
N ARG A 115 2.80 15.90 12.06
CA ARG A 115 3.53 15.45 10.86
C ARG A 115 2.65 14.91 9.76
N ILE A 116 1.65 14.09 10.07
CA ILE A 116 0.77 13.53 9.05
C ILE A 116 -0.12 14.61 8.41
N ARG A 117 -0.56 15.60 9.19
CA ARG A 117 -1.41 16.69 8.71
C ARG A 117 -0.65 17.66 7.82
N ASP A 118 0.48 18.17 8.30
CA ASP A 118 1.22 19.26 7.65
C ASP A 118 2.35 18.78 6.72
N GLY A 119 2.75 17.51 6.85
CA GLY A 119 3.89 16.96 6.14
C GLY A 119 5.22 17.57 6.58
N ALA A 120 6.20 17.54 5.67
CA ALA A 120 7.52 18.14 5.86
C ALA A 120 8.05 18.70 4.54
N SER A 121 8.32 20.01 4.51
CA SER A 121 8.88 20.69 3.35
C SER A 121 10.07 21.57 3.73
N ARG A 122 11.10 21.62 2.89
CA ARG A 122 12.29 22.47 3.11
C ARG A 122 12.79 23.01 1.78
N GLY A 123 13.00 24.33 1.71
CA GLY A 123 13.52 24.99 0.50
C GLY A 123 12.65 24.77 -0.74
N GLY A 124 11.32 24.77 -0.58
CA GLY A 124 10.37 24.56 -1.67
C GLY A 124 10.21 23.11 -2.14
N ARG A 125 10.90 22.15 -1.51
CA ARG A 125 10.76 20.70 -1.79
C ARG A 125 9.94 20.02 -0.72
N VAL A 126 9.00 19.17 -1.15
CA VAL A 126 8.18 18.32 -0.27
C VAL A 126 8.94 17.02 -0.01
N TYR A 127 9.20 16.73 1.27
CA TYR A 127 9.84 15.50 1.74
C TYR A 127 8.82 14.49 2.29
N MET A 128 7.79 15.00 2.95
CA MET A 128 6.63 14.24 3.40
C MET A 128 5.37 15.01 2.97
N PRO A 129 4.45 14.40 2.21
CA PRO A 129 3.24 15.08 1.78
C PRO A 129 2.30 15.31 2.98
N PRO A 130 1.56 16.44 3.01
CA PRO A 130 0.46 16.64 3.95
C PRO A 130 -0.73 15.76 3.59
N PHE A 131 -1.44 15.25 4.59
CA PHE A 131 -2.68 14.47 4.41
C PHE A 131 -3.93 15.17 4.94
N GLU A 132 -3.80 16.35 5.55
CA GLU A 132 -4.98 17.14 5.94
C GLU A 132 -5.83 17.49 4.71
N GLY A 133 -7.15 17.31 4.84
CA GLY A 133 -8.09 17.49 3.72
C GLY A 133 -8.12 16.34 2.71
N ILE A 134 -7.25 15.34 2.86
CA ILE A 134 -7.21 14.13 2.03
C ILE A 134 -7.72 12.93 2.82
N LEU A 135 -7.13 12.70 4.00
CA LEU A 135 -7.58 11.66 4.91
C LEU A 135 -8.46 12.28 6.01
N PRO A 136 -9.56 11.60 6.41
CA PRO A 136 -10.29 12.00 7.59
C PRO A 136 -9.45 11.78 8.85
N GLN A 137 -9.75 12.52 9.92
CA GLN A 137 -9.03 12.40 11.20
C GLN A 137 -9.04 10.96 11.73
N GLU A 138 -10.14 10.23 11.50
CA GLU A 138 -10.31 8.84 11.88
C GLU A 138 -9.26 7.92 11.25
N ALA A 139 -8.93 8.15 9.97
CA ALA A 139 -7.93 7.37 9.26
C ALA A 139 -6.51 7.65 9.78
N MET A 140 -6.24 8.90 10.15
CA MET A 140 -4.95 9.26 10.75
C MET A 140 -4.81 8.61 12.13
N TRP A 141 -5.85 8.67 12.98
CA TRP A 141 -5.82 8.02 14.29
C TRP A 141 -5.78 6.50 14.21
N SER A 142 -6.41 5.89 13.21
CA SER A 142 -6.30 4.44 13.00
C SER A 142 -4.86 4.04 12.67
N ILE A 143 -4.17 4.80 11.81
CA ILE A 143 -2.74 4.60 11.52
C ILE A 143 -1.91 4.72 12.81
N ARG A 144 -2.16 5.74 13.64
CA ARG A 144 -1.47 5.90 14.94
C ARG A 144 -1.73 4.71 15.86
N ALA A 145 -2.97 4.27 15.97
CA ALA A 145 -3.34 3.13 16.81
C ALA A 145 -2.60 1.86 16.37
N TRP A 146 -2.42 1.64 15.07
CA TRP A 146 -1.60 0.54 14.57
C TRP A 146 -0.10 0.73 14.85
N LEU A 147 0.45 1.94 14.64
CA LEU A 147 1.87 2.24 14.92
C LEU A 147 2.25 1.96 16.37
N GLU A 148 1.35 2.22 17.32
CA GLU A 148 1.56 1.88 18.74
C GLU A 148 1.73 0.35 18.96
N THR A 149 1.22 -0.50 18.08
CA THR A 149 1.33 -1.97 18.20
C THR A 149 2.63 -2.55 17.65
N VAL A 150 3.32 -1.80 16.79
CA VAL A 150 4.59 -2.20 16.16
C VAL A 150 5.78 -1.39 16.69
N ARG A 151 5.57 -0.64 17.77
CA ARG A 151 6.57 0.20 18.41
C ARG A 151 7.76 -0.61 18.90
N GLU A 152 8.94 0.00 18.85
CA GLU A 152 10.20 -0.50 19.39
C GLU A 152 10.72 0.47 20.46
N GLU A 153 11.61 -0.02 21.33
CA GLU A 153 12.30 0.76 22.37
C GLU A 153 13.56 1.46 21.87
#